data_AF-A0AAW2BXN0-F1
#
_entry.id   AF-A0AAW2BXN0-F1
#
_cell.length_a   1.000
_cell.length_b   1.000
_cell.length_c   1.000
_cell.angle_alpha   90.00
_cell.angle_beta   90.00
_cell.angle_gamma   90.00
#
_symmetry.space_group_name_H-M   'P 1'
#
loop_
_entity.id
_entity.type
_entity.pdbx_description
1 polymer ?
#
loop_
_entity_poly.entity_id
_entity_poly.type
_entity_poly.pdbx_seq_one_letter_code
_entity_poly.pdbx_strand_id
1 'polypeptide(L)'
;MAEDPGVSEVVKQIDKACRESGFFYMKGHGIPDSLVKSVANNFFDLPNEEKVRIKISPAAGYKGYQRIRENVTKGIPDMHEAIDYYREVKEGMYGDLGKTLEGTNQWPSNPQNFKEPMDEFIRLCTGLLTLINQDDDITALQIYANGLYESTLHRVINNSPRFRVCTAYFYETNFDTTVEPLETCIQRTGFARNSERAVYEEHLVKKVLNNFIPELLI
;
A
#
# COMPACT_ATOMS: atom_id res chain seq x y z
N MET A 1 6.35 5.00 -27.71
CA MET A 1 6.89 4.95 -26.33
C MET A 1 7.88 3.81 -26.15
N ALA A 2 7.56 2.56 -26.51
CA ALA A 2 8.48 1.42 -26.34
C ALA A 2 9.80 1.51 -27.14
N GLU A 3 9.82 2.31 -28.21
CA GLU A 3 11.02 2.54 -29.05
C GLU A 3 11.85 3.76 -28.62
N ASP A 4 11.44 4.48 -27.57
CA ASP A 4 12.25 5.57 -27.03
C ASP A 4 13.48 4.99 -26.31
N PRO A 5 14.71 5.36 -26.70
CA PRO A 5 15.92 4.79 -26.10
C PRO A 5 16.03 5.06 -24.59
N GLY A 6 15.56 6.22 -24.13
CA GLY A 6 15.54 6.59 -22.72
C GLY A 6 14.56 5.73 -21.93
N VAL A 7 13.36 5.51 -22.46
CA VAL A 7 12.37 4.61 -21.86
C VAL A 7 12.90 3.18 -21.78
N SER A 8 13.53 2.68 -22.86
CA SER A 8 14.09 1.32 -22.88
C SER A 8 15.17 1.12 -21.81
N GLU A 9 16.03 2.11 -21.61
CA GLU A 9 17.08 2.06 -20.59
C GLU A 9 16.50 2.03 -19.18
N VAL A 10 15.52 2.90 -18.89
CA VAL A 10 14.85 2.93 -17.58
C VAL A 10 14.15 1.59 -17.29
N VAL A 11 13.46 1.01 -18.28
CA VAL A 11 12.80 -0.29 -18.13
C VAL A 11 13.79 -1.40 -17.78
N LYS A 12 14.99 -1.42 -18.40
CA LYS A 12 16.04 -2.41 -18.06
C LYS A 12 16.57 -2.22 -16.64
N GLN A 13 16.72 -0.98 -16.18
CA GLN A 13 17.17 -0.69 -14.83
C GLN A 13 16.14 -1.14 -13.78
N ILE A 14 14.85 -0.91 -14.04
CA ILE A 14 13.76 -1.39 -13.17
C ILE A 14 13.70 -2.92 -13.17
N ASP A 15 13.72 -3.57 -14.35
CA ASP A 15 13.72 -5.03 -14.47
C ASP A 15 14.87 -5.66 -13.65
N LYS A 16 16.08 -5.11 -13.80
CA LYS A 16 17.25 -5.55 -13.04
C LYS A 16 17.06 -5.37 -11.53
N ALA A 17 16.61 -4.20 -11.09
CA ALA A 17 16.42 -3.92 -9.67
C ALA A 17 15.35 -4.83 -9.04
N CYS A 18 14.23 -5.06 -9.74
CA CYS A 18 13.18 -5.96 -9.28
C CYS A 18 13.65 -7.42 -9.18
N ARG A 19 14.55 -7.88 -10.06
CA ARG A 19 15.12 -9.23 -9.99
C ARG A 19 16.19 -9.40 -8.91
N GLU A 20 17.06 -8.41 -8.76
CA GLU A 20 18.27 -8.57 -7.94
C GLU A 20 18.07 -8.12 -6.50
N SER A 21 17.25 -7.08 -6.28
CA SER A 21 17.11 -6.44 -4.98
C SER A 21 15.67 -6.35 -4.48
N GLY A 22 14.69 -6.42 -5.37
CA GLY A 22 13.28 -6.19 -5.05
C GLY A 22 12.97 -4.74 -4.63
N PHE A 23 13.96 -3.84 -4.62
CA PHE A 23 13.86 -2.44 -4.21
C PHE A 23 14.77 -1.54 -5.03
N PHE A 24 14.35 -0.28 -5.20
CA PHE A 24 15.16 0.77 -5.79
C PHE A 24 14.67 2.15 -5.38
N TYR A 25 15.55 3.14 -5.51
CA TYR A 25 15.20 4.55 -5.37
C TYR A 25 14.92 5.15 -6.74
N MET A 26 13.85 5.92 -6.84
CA MET A 26 13.51 6.69 -8.03
C MET A 26 13.71 8.18 -7.75
N LYS A 27 14.38 8.87 -8.67
CA LYS A 27 14.54 10.33 -8.66
C LYS A 27 13.89 10.90 -9.93
N GLY A 28 13.55 12.18 -9.91
CA GLY A 28 12.91 12.83 -11.06
C GLY A 28 11.46 12.41 -11.29
N HIS A 29 10.79 11.90 -10.25
CA HIS A 29 9.39 11.44 -10.31
C HIS A 29 8.35 12.57 -10.42
N GLY A 30 8.76 13.84 -10.27
CA GLY A 30 7.88 15.00 -10.46
C GLY A 30 6.90 15.28 -9.31
N ILE A 31 6.97 14.53 -8.20
CA ILE A 31 6.16 14.81 -7.00
C ILE A 31 6.85 15.92 -6.19
N PRO A 32 6.19 17.05 -5.90
CA PRO A 32 6.80 18.14 -5.13
C PRO A 32 7.10 17.74 -3.68
N ASP A 33 8.29 18.06 -3.18
CA ASP A 33 8.67 17.85 -1.77
C ASP A 33 7.72 18.55 -0.79
N SER A 34 7.15 19.70 -1.19
CA SER A 34 6.17 20.43 -0.38
C SER A 34 4.89 19.63 -0.17
N LEU A 35 4.45 18.88 -1.19
CA LEU A 35 3.27 18.03 -1.10
C LEU A 35 3.53 16.85 -0.18
N VAL A 36 4.67 16.17 -0.35
CA VAL A 36 5.08 15.07 0.55
C VAL A 36 5.14 15.54 2.00
N LYS A 37 5.70 16.72 2.26
CA LYS A 37 5.72 17.32 3.61
C LYS A 37 4.33 17.66 4.13
N SER A 38 3.41 18.11 3.29
CA SER A 38 2.05 18.46 3.72
C SER A 38 1.21 17.26 4.11
N VAL A 39 1.41 16.10 3.47
CA VAL A 39 0.68 14.85 3.82
C VAL A 39 1.36 14.08 4.95
N ALA A 40 2.66 14.30 5.18
CA ALA A 40 3.40 13.65 6.26
C ALA A 40 3.29 14.38 7.61
N ASN A 41 3.05 15.69 7.63
CA ASN A 41 3.12 16.46 8.89
C ASN A 41 1.74 16.92 9.37
N ASN A 42 1.69 17.32 10.65
CA ASN A 42 0.59 18.00 11.35
C ASN A 42 -0.46 17.10 12.03
N PHE A 43 -0.83 15.93 11.51
CA PHE A 43 -1.84 15.09 12.20
C PHE A 43 -1.27 14.41 13.45
N PHE A 44 -0.09 13.81 13.36
CA PHE A 44 0.48 13.02 14.46
C PHE A 44 0.91 13.86 15.67
N ASP A 45 1.08 15.17 15.47
CA ASP A 45 1.37 16.16 16.51
C ASP A 45 0.13 16.54 17.34
N LEU A 46 -1.07 16.11 16.92
CA LEU A 46 -2.31 16.43 17.63
C LEU A 46 -2.44 15.64 18.95
N PRO A 47 -3.19 16.20 19.92
CA PRO A 47 -3.59 15.45 21.11
C PRO A 47 -4.27 14.13 20.74
N ASN A 48 -4.07 13.10 21.56
CA ASN A 48 -4.61 11.76 21.28
C ASN A 48 -6.14 11.77 21.14
N GLU A 49 -6.84 12.65 21.87
CA GLU A 49 -8.29 12.84 21.81
C GLU A 49 -8.77 13.26 20.42
N GLU A 50 -7.97 14.03 19.68
CA GLU A 50 -8.28 14.42 18.31
C GLU A 50 -7.95 13.29 17.33
N LYS A 51 -6.83 12.60 17.52
CA LYS A 51 -6.41 11.48 16.66
C LYS A 51 -7.42 10.33 16.66
N VAL A 52 -7.98 10.02 17.84
CA VAL A 52 -8.91 8.89 18.01
C VAL A 52 -10.31 9.16 17.46
N ARG A 53 -10.63 10.39 17.04
CA ARG A 53 -11.91 10.71 16.38
C ARG A 53 -12.09 9.95 15.07
N ILE A 54 -10.98 9.61 14.41
CA ILE A 54 -10.97 8.84 13.17
C ILE A 54 -10.42 7.42 13.40
N LYS A 55 -10.54 6.87 14.61
CA LYS A 55 -9.96 5.56 14.96
C LYS A 55 -10.43 4.46 14.00
N ILE A 56 -9.48 3.62 13.59
CA ILE A 56 -9.72 2.43 12.78
C ILE A 56 -10.65 1.46 13.53
N SER A 57 -11.63 0.90 12.82
CA SER A 57 -12.55 -0.09 13.38
C SER A 57 -13.18 -0.93 12.27
N PRO A 58 -13.78 -2.10 12.60
CA PRO A 58 -14.57 -2.86 11.63
C PRO A 58 -15.70 -2.03 11.02
N ALA A 59 -16.34 -1.15 11.80
CA ALA A 59 -17.42 -0.29 11.33
C ALA A 59 -16.95 0.81 10.37
N ALA A 60 -15.68 1.23 10.47
CA ALA A 60 -15.05 2.16 9.53
C ALA A 60 -14.50 1.45 8.27
N GLY A 61 -14.73 0.13 8.14
CA GLY A 61 -14.16 -0.69 7.08
C GLY A 61 -12.63 -0.72 7.13
N TYR A 62 -12.07 -0.76 8.34
CA TYR A 62 -10.63 -0.76 8.62
C TYR A 62 -9.86 0.42 8.00
N LYS A 63 -10.44 1.61 8.02
CA LYS A 63 -9.80 2.86 7.58
C LYS A 63 -9.70 3.84 8.75
N GLY A 64 -8.68 4.67 8.75
CA GLY A 64 -8.46 5.70 9.75
C GLY A 64 -7.25 5.44 10.65
N TYR A 65 -7.26 6.08 11.82
CA TYR A 65 -6.12 6.14 12.74
C TYR A 65 -5.95 4.86 13.56
N GLN A 66 -4.74 4.32 13.56
CA GLN A 66 -4.29 3.24 14.42
C GLN A 66 -3.21 3.73 15.41
N ARG A 67 -3.34 3.33 16.66
CA ARG A 67 -2.37 3.61 17.73
C ARG A 67 -1.19 2.66 17.66
N ILE A 68 -0.12 3.05 18.35
CA ILE A 68 1.03 2.18 18.62
C ILE A 68 0.55 0.83 19.17
N ARG A 69 1.00 -0.25 18.53
CA ARG A 69 0.71 -1.67 18.81
C ARG A 69 -0.68 -2.18 18.41
N GLU A 70 -1.51 -1.38 17.72
CA GLU A 70 -2.81 -1.85 17.21
C GLU A 70 -2.67 -2.65 15.90
N ASN A 71 -1.68 -2.35 15.07
CA ASN A 71 -1.32 -3.16 13.89
C ASN A 71 -0.34 -4.27 14.28
N VAL A 72 -0.61 -5.50 13.84
CA VAL A 72 0.15 -6.70 14.17
C VAL A 72 0.73 -7.33 12.89
N THR A 73 2.04 -7.19 12.70
CA THR A 73 2.74 -7.80 11.57
C THR A 73 3.37 -9.13 11.99
N LYS A 74 2.97 -10.23 11.35
CA LYS A 74 3.47 -11.60 11.65
C LYS A 74 3.42 -11.97 13.15
N GLY A 75 2.34 -11.56 13.82
CA GLY A 75 2.11 -11.81 15.25
C GLY A 75 2.88 -10.89 16.21
N ILE A 76 3.62 -9.89 15.69
CA ILE A 76 4.34 -8.92 16.50
C ILE A 76 3.65 -7.56 16.37
N PRO A 77 3.19 -6.94 17.48
CA PRO A 77 2.62 -5.59 17.44
C PRO A 77 3.65 -4.55 16.99
N ASP A 78 3.27 -3.73 16.01
CA ASP A 78 4.14 -2.73 15.44
C ASP A 78 4.31 -1.51 16.35
N MET A 79 5.51 -0.93 16.30
CA MET A 79 5.89 0.23 17.12
C MET A 79 5.71 1.54 16.35
N HIS A 80 4.56 1.72 15.70
CA HIS A 80 4.17 2.94 14.99
C HIS A 80 2.70 3.27 15.23
N GLU A 81 2.35 4.55 15.11
CA GLU A 81 0.98 4.98 14.82
C GLU A 81 0.86 5.31 13.33
N ALA A 82 -0.33 5.20 12.75
CA ALA A 82 -0.55 5.46 11.32
C ALA A 82 -2.00 5.87 11.03
N ILE A 83 -2.25 6.33 9.80
CA ILE A 83 -3.60 6.54 9.27
C ILE A 83 -3.70 5.78 7.96
N ASP A 84 -4.68 4.88 7.87
CA ASP A 84 -4.90 4.07 6.67
C ASP A 84 -6.04 4.63 5.83
N TYR A 85 -5.74 4.87 4.56
CA TYR A 85 -6.70 5.32 3.55
C TYR A 85 -6.75 4.30 2.42
N TYR A 86 -7.95 4.01 1.97
CA TYR A 86 -8.19 3.07 0.87
C TYR A 86 -9.07 3.69 -0.20
N ARG A 87 -9.09 3.08 -1.38
CA ARG A 87 -10.12 3.37 -2.37
C ARG A 87 -11.50 3.09 -1.76
N GLU A 88 -12.43 4.02 -1.92
CA GLU A 88 -13.78 3.85 -1.39
C GLU A 88 -14.50 2.69 -2.07
N VAL A 89 -15.02 1.76 -1.26
CA VAL A 89 -15.86 0.65 -1.69
C VAL A 89 -17.29 1.00 -1.33
N LYS A 90 -18.12 1.21 -2.35
CA LYS A 90 -19.54 1.52 -2.16
C LYS A 90 -20.29 0.28 -1.70
N GLU A 91 -21.35 0.49 -0.94
CA GLU A 91 -22.26 -0.58 -0.53
C GLU A 91 -22.73 -1.40 -1.75
N GLY A 92 -22.55 -2.72 -1.66
CA GLY A 92 -22.93 -3.66 -2.71
C GLY A 92 -22.02 -3.67 -3.95
N MET A 93 -20.97 -2.83 -4.01
CA MET A 93 -20.08 -2.74 -5.17
C MET A 93 -19.45 -4.08 -5.55
N TYR A 94 -19.12 -4.89 -4.55
CA TYR A 94 -18.54 -6.23 -4.72
C TYR A 94 -19.36 -7.32 -4.01
N GLY A 95 -20.64 -7.04 -3.70
CA GLY A 95 -21.49 -7.93 -2.90
C GLY A 95 -20.87 -8.29 -1.55
N ASP A 96 -21.04 -9.55 -1.11
CA ASP A 96 -20.51 -10.01 0.19
C ASP A 96 -18.98 -9.92 0.30
N LEU A 97 -18.25 -9.98 -0.83
CA LEU A 97 -16.79 -9.90 -0.88
C LEU A 97 -16.29 -8.50 -0.48
N GLY A 98 -17.04 -7.45 -0.82
CA GLY A 98 -16.66 -6.06 -0.49
C GLY A 98 -16.95 -5.67 0.96
N LYS A 99 -17.86 -6.40 1.62
CA LYS A 99 -18.54 -5.97 2.84
C LYS A 99 -17.61 -5.54 3.98
N THR A 100 -16.47 -6.23 4.12
CA THR A 100 -15.47 -5.92 5.17
C THR A 100 -14.81 -4.56 4.98
N LEU A 101 -14.64 -4.13 3.73
CA LEU A 101 -13.92 -2.90 3.36
C LEU A 101 -14.85 -1.83 2.81
N GLU A 102 -16.17 -2.01 2.89
CA GLU A 102 -17.16 -1.00 2.54
C GLU A 102 -17.01 0.28 3.37
N GLY A 103 -17.44 1.40 2.80
CA GLY A 103 -17.48 2.69 3.47
C GLY A 103 -16.44 3.70 2.98
N THR A 104 -16.47 4.87 3.61
CA THR A 104 -15.67 6.04 3.23
C THR A 104 -14.46 6.21 4.14
N ASN A 105 -13.44 6.90 3.63
CA ASN A 105 -12.27 7.28 4.41
C ASN A 105 -12.66 8.21 5.57
N GLN A 106 -12.04 8.01 6.73
CA GLN A 106 -12.22 8.86 7.91
C GLN A 106 -11.21 10.01 7.87
N TRP A 107 -11.68 11.21 7.57
CA TRP A 107 -10.83 12.39 7.43
C TRP A 107 -10.77 13.20 8.74
N PRO A 108 -9.58 13.62 9.18
CA PRO A 108 -9.47 14.46 10.37
C PRO A 108 -10.06 15.85 10.12
N SER A 109 -10.70 16.42 11.14
CA SER A 109 -11.23 17.80 11.10
C SER A 109 -10.14 18.86 11.30
N ASN A 110 -9.01 18.46 11.88
CA ASN A 110 -7.82 19.28 12.09
C ASN A 110 -6.59 18.43 11.71
N PRO A 111 -5.64 18.91 10.88
CA PRO A 111 -5.69 20.18 10.16
C PRO A 111 -6.87 20.24 9.18
N GLN A 112 -7.42 21.45 9.01
CA GLN A 112 -8.42 21.68 7.96
C GLN A 112 -7.81 21.34 6.59
N ASN A 113 -8.63 20.84 5.68
CA ASN A 113 -8.25 20.47 4.32
C ASN A 113 -7.22 19.33 4.23
N PHE A 114 -7.12 18.42 5.21
CA PHE A 114 -6.20 17.27 5.12
C PHE A 114 -6.45 16.39 3.87
N LYS A 115 -7.70 16.35 3.40
CA LYS A 115 -8.11 15.57 2.22
C LYS A 115 -7.50 16.07 0.91
N GLU A 116 -7.44 17.37 0.69
CA GLU A 116 -7.00 17.97 -0.59
C GLU A 116 -5.55 17.62 -0.96
N PRO A 117 -4.53 17.81 -0.09
CA PRO A 117 -3.17 17.41 -0.40
C PRO A 117 -3.01 15.88 -0.47
N MET A 118 -3.83 15.12 0.29
CA MET A 118 -3.82 13.65 0.20
C MET A 118 -4.35 13.17 -1.16
N ASP A 119 -5.46 13.72 -1.65
CA ASP A 119 -6.01 13.41 -2.97
C ASP A 119 -5.01 13.73 -4.09
N GLU A 120 -4.34 14.88 -4.01
CA GLU A 120 -3.32 15.27 -4.98
C GLU A 120 -2.09 14.35 -4.94
N PHE A 121 -1.65 13.97 -3.72
CA PHE A 121 -0.58 13.00 -3.55
C PHE A 121 -0.95 11.64 -4.15
N ILE A 122 -2.14 11.12 -3.85
CA ILE A 122 -2.69 9.88 -4.42
C ILE A 122 -2.71 9.97 -5.95
N ARG A 123 -3.21 11.08 -6.52
CA ARG A 123 -3.30 11.27 -7.97
C ARG A 123 -1.92 11.21 -8.64
N LEU A 124 -0.93 11.91 -8.09
CA LEU A 124 0.44 11.93 -8.62
C LEU A 124 1.13 10.57 -8.47
N CYS A 125 0.99 9.92 -7.31
CA CYS A 125 1.48 8.56 -7.07
C CYS A 125 0.85 7.56 -8.05
N THR A 126 -0.45 7.63 -8.29
CA THR A 126 -1.17 6.76 -9.24
C THR A 126 -0.58 6.89 -10.65
N GLY A 127 -0.34 8.13 -11.10
CA GLY A 127 0.26 8.40 -12.42
C GLY A 127 1.71 7.90 -12.54
N LEU A 128 2.45 7.85 -11.43
CA LEU A 128 3.83 7.39 -11.37
C LEU A 128 3.95 5.87 -11.24
N LEU A 129 3.09 5.25 -10.44
CA LEU A 129 3.15 3.85 -10.00
C LEU A 129 2.30 2.89 -10.83
N THR A 130 1.70 3.36 -11.93
CA THR A 130 1.22 2.47 -13.01
C THR A 130 2.32 1.49 -13.50
N LEU A 131 3.59 1.68 -13.08
CA LEU A 131 4.74 0.85 -13.41
C LEU A 131 5.35 0.08 -12.21
N ILE A 132 4.96 0.31 -10.95
CA ILE A 132 5.67 -0.28 -9.78
C ILE A 132 4.68 -0.52 -8.63
N ASN A 133 4.47 -1.80 -8.26
CA ASN A 133 3.75 -2.21 -7.05
C ASN A 133 4.79 -2.75 -6.04
N GLN A 134 4.83 -2.20 -4.84
CA GLN A 134 5.58 -2.76 -3.71
C GLN A 134 4.63 -2.90 -2.54
N ASP A 135 4.28 -4.15 -2.23
CA ASP A 135 3.63 -4.54 -0.99
C ASP A 135 4.46 -5.65 -0.32
N ASP A 136 4.38 -5.70 1.00
CA ASP A 136 5.23 -6.48 1.92
C ASP A 136 4.85 -7.97 1.96
N ASP A 137 3.77 -8.34 1.27
CA ASP A 137 3.25 -9.69 1.08
C ASP A 137 3.18 -10.06 -0.41
N ILE A 138 2.79 -11.30 -0.74
CA ILE A 138 2.69 -11.81 -2.13
C ILE A 138 1.97 -10.78 -3.00
N THR A 139 2.74 -10.05 -3.79
CA THR A 139 2.17 -8.97 -4.60
C THR A 139 1.50 -9.56 -5.83
N ALA A 140 0.47 -8.88 -6.33
CA ALA A 140 -0.04 -9.14 -7.67
C ALA A 140 1.12 -9.18 -8.70
N LEU A 141 2.13 -8.33 -8.52
CA LEU A 141 3.33 -8.28 -9.34
C LEU A 141 4.18 -9.57 -9.27
N GLN A 142 4.40 -10.14 -8.09
CA GLN A 142 5.13 -11.41 -7.94
C GLN A 142 4.37 -12.57 -8.61
N ILE A 143 3.05 -12.59 -8.48
CA ILE A 143 2.18 -13.57 -9.16
C ILE A 143 2.27 -13.39 -10.67
N TYR A 144 2.05 -12.18 -11.19
CA TYR A 144 2.16 -11.87 -12.62
C TYR A 144 3.54 -12.23 -13.18
N ALA A 145 4.60 -11.93 -12.42
CA ALA A 145 5.98 -12.22 -12.79
C ALA A 145 6.37 -13.69 -12.63
N ASN A 146 5.47 -14.56 -12.16
CA ASN A 146 5.72 -15.99 -11.90
C ASN A 146 6.98 -16.22 -11.04
N GLY A 147 7.20 -15.36 -10.05
CA GLY A 147 8.39 -15.39 -9.18
C GLY A 147 9.67 -14.80 -9.78
N LEU A 148 9.64 -14.20 -10.98
CA LEU A 148 10.81 -13.45 -11.50
C LEU A 148 11.14 -12.21 -10.66
N TYR A 149 10.12 -11.60 -10.06
CA TYR A 149 10.25 -10.50 -9.12
C TYR A 149 9.80 -10.99 -7.75
N GLU A 150 10.67 -10.88 -6.75
CA GLU A 150 10.36 -11.32 -5.39
C GLU A 150 9.96 -10.13 -4.53
N SER A 151 8.87 -10.28 -3.77
CA SER A 151 8.58 -9.34 -2.68
C SER A 151 9.65 -9.51 -1.59
N THR A 152 10.44 -8.47 -1.40
CA THR A 152 11.59 -8.51 -0.49
C THR A 152 11.16 -8.10 0.92
N LEU A 153 11.47 -8.95 1.90
CA LEU A 153 11.19 -8.68 3.30
C LEU A 153 11.97 -7.45 3.77
N HIS A 154 11.26 -6.55 4.45
CA HIS A 154 11.86 -5.36 5.04
C HIS A 154 11.25 -5.04 6.40
N ARG A 155 11.95 -4.18 7.15
CA ARG A 155 11.54 -3.73 8.48
C ARG A 155 12.01 -2.32 8.74
N VAL A 156 11.28 -1.60 9.58
CA VAL A 156 11.67 -0.27 10.04
C VAL A 156 12.31 -0.37 11.42
N ILE A 157 13.46 0.28 11.58
CA ILE A 157 14.11 0.49 12.87
C ILE A 157 14.30 1.99 13.06
N ASN A 158 13.71 2.56 14.12
CA ASN A 158 13.99 3.94 14.51
C ASN A 158 15.10 3.97 15.57
N ASN A 159 16.32 4.30 15.15
CA ASN A 159 17.48 4.45 16.05
C ASN A 159 17.67 5.90 16.56
N SER A 160 16.74 6.80 16.24
CA SER A 160 16.79 8.21 16.64
C SER A 160 15.92 8.43 17.89
N PRO A 161 16.30 9.37 18.78
CA PRO A 161 15.40 9.82 19.85
C PRO A 161 14.22 10.65 19.33
N ARG A 162 14.21 11.01 18.05
CA ARG A 162 13.11 11.73 17.39
C ARG A 162 12.18 10.75 16.70
N PHE A 163 10.88 11.05 16.66
CA PHE A 163 9.95 10.32 15.82
C PHE A 163 10.30 10.55 14.34
N ARG A 164 9.96 9.56 13.50
CA ARG A 164 10.13 9.59 12.06
C ARG A 164 8.76 9.43 11.44
N VAL A 165 8.44 10.25 10.45
CA VAL A 165 7.23 10.10 9.66
C VAL A 165 7.58 9.60 8.26
N CYS A 166 6.74 8.71 7.72
CA CYS A 166 6.77 8.30 6.34
C CYS A 166 5.34 8.23 5.79
N THR A 167 5.22 8.42 4.48
CA THR A 167 3.98 8.17 3.74
C THR A 167 4.25 7.04 2.77
N ALA A 168 3.55 5.93 2.94
CA ALA A 168 3.57 4.81 2.02
C ALA A 168 2.34 4.89 1.11
N TYR A 169 2.51 4.49 -0.16
CA TYR A 169 1.41 4.39 -1.11
C TYR A 169 1.53 3.03 -1.81
N PHE A 170 0.45 2.27 -1.76
CA PHE A 170 0.35 0.93 -2.34
C PHE A 170 -0.49 1.02 -3.62
N TYR A 171 0.12 0.65 -4.77
CA TYR A 171 -0.56 0.63 -6.06
C TYR A 171 -1.03 -0.77 -6.39
N GLU A 172 -2.33 -0.99 -6.29
CA GLU A 172 -2.89 -2.33 -6.29
C GLU A 172 -3.84 -2.59 -7.46
N THR A 173 -4.06 -3.86 -7.77
CA THR A 173 -5.04 -4.26 -8.80
C THR A 173 -6.47 -3.92 -8.36
N ASN A 174 -7.43 -3.92 -9.29
CA ASN A 174 -8.83 -3.76 -8.89
C ASN A 174 -9.24 -4.90 -7.94
N PHE A 175 -10.18 -4.59 -7.06
CA PHE A 175 -10.58 -5.46 -5.95
C PHE A 175 -11.01 -6.87 -6.40
N ASP A 176 -11.78 -6.96 -7.46
CA ASP A 176 -12.30 -8.19 -8.08
C ASP A 176 -11.32 -8.82 -9.10
N THR A 177 -10.11 -8.28 -9.24
CA THR A 177 -9.14 -8.78 -10.21
C THR A 177 -8.63 -10.14 -9.79
N THR A 178 -8.72 -11.08 -10.72
CA THR A 178 -7.96 -12.32 -10.68
C THR A 178 -6.52 -12.03 -11.10
N VAL A 179 -5.57 -12.36 -10.23
CA VAL A 179 -4.13 -12.28 -10.52
C VAL A 179 -3.62 -13.68 -10.83
N GLU A 180 -2.88 -13.81 -11.93
CA GLU A 180 -2.26 -15.07 -12.34
C GLU A 180 -0.97 -14.87 -13.13
N PRO A 181 -0.04 -15.84 -13.13
CA PRO A 181 1.20 -15.75 -13.91
C PRO A 181 0.99 -15.40 -15.38
N LEU A 182 1.71 -14.38 -15.85
CA LEU A 182 1.73 -14.03 -17.26
C LEU A 182 2.44 -15.14 -18.05
N GLU A 183 1.88 -15.48 -19.21
CA GLU A 183 2.40 -16.54 -20.07
C GLU A 183 3.87 -16.31 -20.46
N THR A 184 4.24 -15.07 -20.78
CA THR A 184 5.63 -14.69 -21.06
C THR A 184 6.56 -14.90 -19.85
N CYS A 185 6.06 -14.77 -18.63
CA CYS A 185 6.84 -15.01 -17.42
C CYS A 185 6.96 -16.50 -17.10
N ILE A 186 5.92 -17.30 -17.37
CA ILE A 186 5.98 -18.77 -17.32
C ILE A 186 7.07 -19.28 -18.26
N GLN A 187 7.09 -18.80 -19.50
CA GLN A 187 8.10 -19.20 -20.49
C GLN A 187 9.53 -18.87 -20.02
N ARG A 188 9.73 -17.68 -19.45
CA ARG A 188 11.03 -17.21 -18.95
C ARG A 188 11.52 -17.93 -17.69
N THR A 189 10.61 -18.58 -16.96
CA THR A 189 10.92 -19.36 -15.75
C THR A 189 10.95 -20.86 -16.02
N GLY A 190 11.15 -21.25 -17.28
CA GLY A 190 11.32 -22.66 -17.67
C GLY A 190 10.01 -23.42 -17.88
N PHE A 191 8.94 -22.73 -18.24
CA PHE A 191 7.60 -23.28 -18.50
C PHE A 191 6.90 -23.91 -17.28
N ALA A 192 7.43 -23.69 -16.08
CA ALA A 192 6.81 -24.09 -14.83
C ALA A 192 5.94 -22.96 -14.27
N ARG A 193 4.78 -23.29 -13.72
CA ARG A 193 3.93 -22.34 -12.99
C ARG A 193 4.39 -22.29 -11.54
N ASN A 194 5.05 -21.20 -11.14
CA ASN A 194 5.67 -21.03 -9.83
C ASN A 194 4.79 -20.22 -8.86
N SER A 195 3.71 -19.60 -9.35
CA SER A 195 2.76 -18.88 -8.51
C SER A 195 1.33 -19.32 -8.79
N GLU A 196 0.53 -19.42 -7.72
CA GLU A 196 -0.87 -19.79 -7.82
C GLU A 196 -1.74 -18.59 -8.24
N ARG A 197 -2.91 -18.89 -8.81
CA ARG A 197 -3.94 -17.89 -9.09
C ARG A 197 -4.52 -17.41 -7.77
N ALA A 198 -4.75 -16.11 -7.64
CA ALA A 198 -5.45 -15.53 -6.49
C ALA A 198 -6.49 -14.50 -6.93
N VAL A 199 -7.48 -14.23 -6.09
CA VAL A 199 -8.37 -13.07 -6.21
C VAL A 199 -7.84 -12.00 -5.27
N TYR A 200 -7.63 -10.78 -5.76
CA TYR A 200 -6.96 -9.74 -5.00
C TYR A 200 -7.72 -9.35 -3.72
N GLU A 201 -9.06 -9.30 -3.78
CA GLU A 201 -9.92 -9.08 -2.60
C GLU A 201 -9.61 -10.04 -1.46
N GLU A 202 -9.62 -11.35 -1.72
CA GLU A 202 -9.41 -12.36 -0.68
C GLU A 202 -8.08 -12.16 0.03
N HIS A 203 -7.06 -11.77 -0.74
CA HIS A 203 -5.74 -11.43 -0.22
C HIS A 203 -5.79 -10.19 0.67
N LEU A 204 -6.36 -9.09 0.18
CA LEU A 204 -6.44 -7.82 0.92
C LEU A 204 -7.27 -7.94 2.20
N VAL A 205 -8.44 -8.57 2.12
CA VAL A 205 -9.32 -8.77 3.29
C VAL A 205 -8.63 -9.65 4.32
N LYS A 206 -8.00 -10.75 3.91
CA LYS A 206 -7.23 -11.61 4.81
C LYS A 206 -6.09 -10.85 5.48
N LYS A 207 -5.35 -10.02 4.74
CA LYS A 207 -4.26 -9.20 5.28
C LYS A 207 -4.78 -8.23 6.34
N VAL A 208 -5.83 -7.48 6.03
CA VAL A 208 -6.44 -6.52 6.98
C VAL A 208 -6.90 -7.21 8.26
N LEU A 209 -7.61 -8.34 8.15
CA LEU A 209 -8.11 -9.07 9.31
C LEU A 209 -7.01 -9.74 10.14
N ASN A 210 -5.87 -10.07 9.55
CA ASN A 210 -4.71 -10.58 10.29
C ASN A 210 -3.97 -9.47 11.03
N ASN A 211 -3.89 -8.29 10.43
CA ASN A 211 -3.18 -7.14 10.98
C ASN A 211 -3.96 -6.44 12.10
N PHE A 212 -5.28 -6.39 11.97
CA PHE A 212 -6.16 -5.66 12.89
C PHE A 212 -7.10 -6.62 13.63
N ILE A 213 -6.60 -7.09 14.78
CA ILE A 213 -7.34 -8.00 15.67
C ILE A 213 -8.45 -7.20 16.37
N PRO A 214 -9.75 -7.52 16.19
CA PRO A 214 -10.86 -6.71 16.71
C PRO A 214 -10.77 -6.43 18.22
N GLU A 215 -10.28 -7.38 19.01
CA GLU A 215 -10.11 -7.25 20.46
C GLU A 215 -9.04 -6.22 20.86
N LEU A 216 -8.08 -5.91 19.96
CA LEU A 216 -7.07 -4.87 20.16
C LEU A 216 -7.56 -3.48 19.75
N LEU A 217 -8.70 -3.38 19.07
CA LEU A 217 -9.27 -2.12 18.57
C LEU A 217 -10.28 -1.47 19.53
N ILE A 218 -10.51 -2.04 20.70
CA ILE A 218 -11.46 -1.53 21.72
C ILE A 218 -10.95 -0.21 22.32
#